data_AF-A0A2V5W7L9-F1
#
_entry.id   AF-A0A2V5W7L9-F1
#
_cell.length_a   1.000
_cell.length_b   1.000
_cell.length_c   1.000
_cell.angle_alpha   90.00
_cell.angle_beta   90.00
_cell.angle_gamma   90.00
#
_symmetry.space_group_name_H-M   'P 1'
#
loop_
_entity.id
_entity.type
_entity.pdbx_description
1 polymer ?
#
loop_
_entity_poly.entity_id
_entity_poly.type
_entity_poly.pdbx_seq_one_letter_code
_entity_poly.pdbx_strand_id
1 'polypeptide(L)'
;FDKVEVSGNEISGGVGAKLKQIAYAGKAAGLGGLEWMEGIPGAVGGALRMNAGAMGAQTFENVVRVRYLDEEGNPHEKTPAEMEVHYRHVPSLERNYAV
;
A
#
# COMPACT_ATOMS: atom_id res chain seq x y z
N PHE A 1 8.84 8.91 6.10
CA PHE A 1 7.76 8.31 5.29
C PHE A 1 7.07 7.16 6.03
N ASP A 2 6.88 7.21 7.34
CA ASP A 2 6.26 6.13 8.13
C ASP A 2 4.97 6.56 8.86
N LYS A 3 4.55 7.81 8.61
CA LYS A 3 3.31 8.37 9.15
C LYS A 3 2.12 7.55 8.65
N VAL A 4 1.18 7.31 9.57
CA VAL A 4 -0.11 6.69 9.30
C VAL A 4 -1.20 7.63 9.79
N GLU A 5 -2.14 7.96 8.91
CA GLU A 5 -3.27 8.85 9.20
C GLU A 5 -4.57 8.19 8.77
N VAL A 6 -5.62 8.37 9.57
CA VAL A 6 -6.96 7.87 9.28
C VAL A 6 -7.88 9.06 9.02
N SER A 7 -8.65 9.01 7.94
CA SER A 7 -9.64 10.02 7.59
C SER A 7 -10.90 9.34 7.09
N GLY A 8 -11.95 9.32 7.91
CA GLY A 8 -13.18 8.60 7.59
C GLY A 8 -12.92 7.11 7.43
N ASN A 9 -13.11 6.60 6.20
CA ASN A 9 -12.89 5.19 5.84
C ASN A 9 -11.58 4.94 5.08
N GLU A 10 -10.68 5.92 5.00
CA GLU A 10 -9.39 5.80 4.33
C GLU A 10 -8.22 5.86 5.32
N ILE A 11 -7.17 5.10 5.03
CA ILE A 11 -5.90 5.10 5.75
C ILE A 11 -4.81 5.54 4.78
N SER A 12 -4.13 6.65 5.09
CA SER A 12 -2.93 7.09 4.39
C SER A 12 -1.70 6.59 5.15
N GLY A 13 -0.91 5.72 4.54
CA GLY A 13 0.34 5.20 5.10
C GLY A 13 1.52 5.53 4.21
N GLY A 14 2.55 6.19 4.75
CA GLY A 14 3.79 6.40 4.01
C GLY A 14 4.52 5.08 3.73
N VAL A 15 5.38 5.06 2.71
CA VAL A 15 6.06 3.83 2.25
C VAL A 15 6.92 3.09 3.29
N GLY A 16 7.35 3.76 4.35
CA GLY A 16 8.07 3.20 5.49
C GLY A 16 7.18 2.67 6.62
N ALA A 17 5.87 2.92 6.58
CA ALA A 17 4.93 2.43 7.59
C ALA A 17 4.89 0.91 7.54
N LYS A 18 4.94 0.26 8.71
CA LYS A 18 4.87 -1.20 8.81
C LYS A 18 3.45 -1.67 8.51
N LEU A 19 3.33 -2.83 7.87
CA LEU A 19 2.03 -3.45 7.58
C LEU A 19 1.19 -3.66 8.86
N LYS A 20 1.83 -4.05 9.96
CA LYS A 20 1.17 -4.12 11.28
C LYS A 20 0.57 -2.79 11.76
N GLN A 21 1.18 -1.66 11.41
CA GLN A 21 0.67 -0.34 11.80
C GLN A 21 -0.60 0.00 11.01
N ILE A 22 -0.65 -0.38 9.72
CA ILE A 22 -1.85 -0.23 8.88
C ILE A 22 -2.99 -1.11 9.41
N ALA A 23 -2.72 -2.38 9.72
CA ALA A 23 -3.69 -3.29 10.31
C ALA A 23 -4.26 -2.74 11.63
N TYR A 24 -3.40 -2.22 12.52
CA TYR A 24 -3.84 -1.66 13.80
C TYR A 24 -4.57 -0.32 13.66
N ALA A 25 -4.19 0.52 12.69
CA ALA A 25 -4.94 1.74 12.37
C ALA A 25 -6.35 1.40 11.87
N GLY A 26 -6.48 0.40 10.99
CA GLY A 26 -7.77 -0.10 10.53
C GLY A 26 -8.62 -0.62 11.68
N LYS A 27 -8.04 -1.49 12.52
CA LYS A 27 -8.70 -1.99 13.73
C LYS A 27 -9.19 -0.85 14.65
N ALA A 28 -8.35 0.15 14.92
CA ALA A 28 -8.70 1.27 15.80
C ALA A 28 -9.82 2.15 15.20
N ALA A 29 -9.89 2.24 13.87
CA ALA A 29 -10.89 2.99 13.14
C ALA A 29 -12.17 2.19 12.82
N GLY A 30 -12.23 0.90 13.18
CA GLY A 30 -13.34 0.02 12.80
C GLY A 30 -13.39 -0.35 11.31
N LEU A 31 -12.24 -0.26 10.61
CA LEU A 31 -12.08 -0.64 9.22
C LEU A 31 -11.48 -2.05 9.14
N GLY A 32 -12.27 -3.01 8.64
CA GLY A 32 -11.86 -4.40 8.45
C GLY A 32 -11.25 -4.66 7.07
N GLY A 33 -10.78 -5.90 6.85
CA GLY A 33 -10.17 -6.34 5.59
C GLY A 33 -8.66 -6.09 5.49
N LEU A 34 -8.03 -5.60 6.57
CA LEU A 34 -6.61 -5.30 6.67
C LEU A 34 -5.88 -6.24 7.66
N GLU A 35 -6.59 -7.19 8.26
CA GLU A 35 -6.10 -8.09 9.30
C GLU A 35 -4.99 -8.99 8.76
N TRP A 36 -5.04 -9.36 7.48
CA TRP A 36 -4.05 -10.18 6.81
C TRP A 36 -2.65 -9.53 6.75
N MET A 37 -2.57 -8.21 6.94
CA MET A 37 -1.31 -7.47 7.02
C MET A 37 -0.59 -7.68 8.37
N GLU A 38 -1.31 -8.17 9.38
CA GLU A 38 -0.73 -8.62 10.65
C GLU A 38 0.11 -9.89 10.41
N GLY A 39 1.30 -9.96 11.01
CA GLY A 39 2.24 -11.07 10.83
C GLY A 39 3.10 -11.01 9.55
N ILE A 40 2.78 -10.17 8.56
CA ILE A 40 3.66 -9.97 7.38
C ILE A 40 4.78 -8.97 7.73
N PRO A 41 6.06 -9.37 7.66
CA PRO A 41 7.17 -8.45 7.86
C PRO A 41 7.27 -7.44 6.70
N GLY A 42 7.80 -6.26 6.99
CA GLY A 42 8.07 -5.24 5.99
C GLY A 42 7.24 -3.97 6.15
N ALA A 43 7.18 -3.19 5.08
CA ALA A 43 6.54 -1.88 5.05
C ALA A 43 5.69 -1.69 3.78
N VAL A 44 4.83 -0.68 3.81
CA VAL A 44 3.88 -0.34 2.73
C VAL A 44 4.56 -0.28 1.36
N GLY A 45 5.74 0.35 1.23
CA GLY A 45 6.43 0.47 -0.06
C GLY A 45 6.83 -0.88 -0.68
N GLY A 46 7.32 -1.80 0.16
CA GLY A 46 7.62 -3.18 -0.29
C GLY A 46 6.36 -3.94 -0.66
N ALA A 47 5.30 -3.78 0.13
CA ALA A 47 4.01 -4.39 -0.14
C ALA A 47 3.38 -3.91 -1.45
N LEU A 48 3.48 -2.61 -1.76
CA LEU A 48 3.06 -2.04 -3.03
C LEU A 48 3.86 -2.65 -4.19
N ARG A 49 5.20 -2.62 -4.15
CA ARG A 49 6.03 -3.13 -5.25
C ARG A 49 5.81 -4.61 -5.55
N MET A 50 5.59 -5.41 -4.50
CA MET A 50 5.40 -6.84 -4.61
C MET A 50 3.94 -7.27 -4.66
N ASN A 51 2.96 -6.35 -4.69
CA ASN A 51 1.56 -6.68 -4.43
C ASN A 51 1.43 -7.78 -3.35
N ALA A 52 2.00 -7.51 -2.17
CA ALA A 52 2.14 -8.50 -1.11
C ALA A 52 0.77 -9.01 -0.68
N GLY A 53 0.70 -10.26 -0.20
CA GLY A 53 -0.57 -10.88 0.11
C GLY A 53 -0.41 -12.13 0.95
N ALA A 54 -1.37 -12.38 1.83
CA ALA A 54 -1.46 -13.60 2.63
C ALA A 54 -2.93 -13.91 2.87
N MET A 55 -3.22 -15.16 3.23
CA MET A 55 -4.57 -15.60 3.62
C MET A 55 -5.66 -15.30 2.56
N GLY A 56 -5.29 -15.35 1.28
CA GLY A 56 -6.22 -15.10 0.17
C GLY A 56 -6.45 -13.63 -0.19
N ALA A 57 -5.82 -12.68 0.51
CA ALA A 57 -5.90 -11.25 0.22
C ALA A 57 -4.59 -10.70 -0.37
N GLN A 58 -4.66 -9.57 -1.05
CA GLN A 58 -3.52 -8.88 -1.66
C GLN A 58 -3.55 -7.37 -1.43
N THR A 59 -2.38 -6.73 -1.47
CA THR A 59 -2.21 -5.29 -1.18
C THR A 59 -3.12 -4.43 -2.05
N PHE A 60 -3.13 -4.66 -3.36
CA PHE A 60 -3.90 -3.84 -4.29
C PHE A 60 -5.42 -4.06 -4.24
N GLU A 61 -5.93 -5.02 -3.47
CA GLU A 61 -7.36 -5.15 -3.17
C GLU A 61 -7.82 -4.10 -2.15
N ASN A 62 -6.90 -3.56 -1.34
CA ASN A 62 -7.18 -2.53 -0.34
C ASN A 62 -6.64 -1.14 -0.70
N VAL A 63 -5.83 -1.02 -1.76
CA VAL A 63 -5.28 0.28 -2.20
C VAL A 63 -6.37 1.06 -2.92
N VAL A 64 -6.56 2.32 -2.52
CA VAL A 64 -7.43 3.27 -3.24
C VAL A 64 -6.61 4.11 -4.23
N ARG A 65 -5.37 4.44 -3.85
CA ARG A 65 -4.49 5.35 -4.60
C ARG A 65 -3.04 5.19 -4.19
N VAL A 66 -2.13 5.38 -5.14
CA VAL A 66 -0.68 5.39 -4.93
C VAL A 66 -0.11 6.71 -5.44
N ARG A 67 0.71 7.37 -4.62
CA ARG A 67 1.57 8.48 -5.03
C ARG A 67 2.97 7.93 -5.29
N TYR A 68 3.58 8.36 -6.38
CA TYR A 68 4.93 7.95 -6.73
C TYR A 68 5.65 9.03 -7.52
N LEU A 69 6.97 8.94 -7.53
CA LEU A 69 7.83 9.70 -8.43
C LEU A 69 8.27 8.80 -9.58
N ASP A 70 8.27 9.32 -10.81
CA ASP A 70 8.90 8.60 -11.93
C ASP A 70 10.44 8.69 -11.87
N GLU A 71 11.12 8.04 -12.83
CA GLU A 71 12.59 8.05 -12.92
C GLU A 71 13.18 9.46 -13.12
N GLU A 72 12.37 10.40 -13.62
CA GLU A 72 12.75 11.81 -13.82
C GLU A 72 12.45 12.68 -12.59
N GLY A 73 11.80 12.11 -11.56
CA GLY A 73 11.42 12.79 -10.33
C GLY A 73 10.09 13.55 -10.42
N ASN A 74 9.30 13.37 -11.49
CA ASN A 74 7.99 14.00 -11.59
C ASN A 74 6.98 13.28 -10.69
N PRO A 75 6.11 14.01 -9.97
CA PRO A 75 5.10 13.41 -9.12
C PRO A 75 3.89 12.92 -9.93
N HIS A 76 3.45 11.71 -9.60
CA HIS A 76 2.25 11.09 -10.16
C HIS A 76 1.35 10.59 -9.04
N GLU A 77 0.06 10.50 -9.34
CA GLU A 77 -0.94 9.89 -8.48
C GLU A 77 -1.84 9.01 -9.35
N LYS A 78 -1.99 7.73 -9.00
CA LYS A 78 -2.80 6.77 -9.75
C LYS A 78 -3.65 5.90 -8.84
N THR A 79 -4.82 5.54 -9.32
CA THR A 79 -5.67 4.49 -8.75
C THR A 79 -5.20 3.10 -9.23
N PRO A 80 -5.57 2.01 -8.54
CA PRO A 80 -5.29 0.64 -9.01
C PRO A 80 -5.77 0.37 -10.45
N ALA A 81 -6.90 0.94 -10.86
CA ALA A 81 -7.46 0.75 -12.20
C ALA A 81 -6.60 1.36 -13.32
N GLU A 82 -5.75 2.32 -12.97
CA GLU A 82 -4.80 2.98 -13.88
C GLU A 82 -3.40 2.33 -13.85
N MET A 83 -3.25 1.27 -13.05
CA MET A 83 -2.01 0.55 -12.84
C MET A 83 -2.15 -0.89 -13.32
N GLU A 84 -1.09 -1.41 -13.94
CA GLU A 84 -0.98 -2.84 -14.19
C GLU A 84 -0.52 -3.52 -12.89
N VAL A 85 -1.31 -4.49 -12.40
CA VAL A 85 -1.08 -5.19 -11.14
C VAL A 85 -1.16 -6.70 -11.39
N HIS A 86 -0.09 -7.40 -11.03
CA HIS A 86 0.01 -8.85 -11.18
C HIS A 86 0.19 -9.54 -9.83
N TYR A 87 0.06 -10.86 -9.84
CA TYR A 87 0.42 -11.65 -8.67
C TYR A 87 1.92 -11.47 -8.38
N ARG A 88 2.21 -10.95 -7.19
CA ARG A 88 3.56 -10.70 -6.67
C ARG A 88 4.39 -9.65 -7.41
N HIS A 89 3.76 -8.82 -8.24
CA HIS A 89 4.49 -7.92 -9.13
C HIS A 89 3.62 -6.73 -9.55
N VAL A 90 4.23 -5.53 -9.57
CA VAL A 90 3.58 -4.30 -10.05
C VAL A 90 4.55 -3.60 -11.00
N PRO A 91 4.44 -3.80 -12.33
CA PRO A 91 5.39 -3.30 -13.32
C PRO A 91 5.66 -1.80 -13.19
N SER A 92 4.62 -1.01 -12.97
CA SER A 92 4.72 0.43 -12.80
C SER A 92 5.56 0.86 -11.59
N LEU A 93 5.78 0.01 -10.59
CA LEU A 93 6.60 0.31 -9.41
C LEU A 93 7.99 -0.35 -9.45
N GLU A 94 8.38 -0.94 -10.58
CA GLU A 94 9.76 -1.42 -10.75
C GLU A 94 10.75 -0.27 -10.92
N ARG A 95 10.35 0.73 -11.70
CA ARG A 95 11.15 1.89 -12.07
C ARG A 95 10.70 3.18 -11.40
N ASN A 96 9.48 3.21 -10.88
CA ASN A 96 8.95 4.37 -10.18
C ASN A 96 8.98 4.16 -8.65
N TYR A 97 9.08 5.26 -7.91
CA TYR A 97 9.32 5.27 -6.46
C TYR A 97 8.07 5.75 -5.73
N ALA A 98 7.36 4.83 -5.07
CA ALA A 98 6.22 5.21 -4.22
C ALA A 98 6.67 6.13 -3.06
N VAL A 99 5.82 7.09 -2.67
CA VAL A 99 6.09 8.10 -1.63
C VAL A 99 4.99 8.21 -0.59
#